data_AF-A0A958QA85-F1
#
_entry.id   AF-A0A958QA85-F1
#
_cell.length_a   1.000
_cell.length_b   1.000
_cell.length_c   1.000
_cell.angle_alpha   90.00
_cell.angle_beta   90.00
_cell.angle_gamma   90.00
#
_symmetry.space_group_name_H-M   'P 1'
#
loop_
_entity.id
_entity.type
_entity.pdbx_description
1 polymer ?
#
loop_
_entity_poly.entity_id
_entity_poly.type
_entity_poly.pdbx_seq_one_letter_code
_entity_poly.pdbx_strand_id
1 'polypeptide(L)'
;MKLPEPIYQQILSSLGQWFIIRDQAGDCIFFSEGLLSALGYEGSEDLNAVFASACPDLQHQLSSSKYRFARKDGREVSYAVNERSLLDGYRLYVVLPDEASAEVRFHSQRLETLGMLAGGVAHDFNNVLAGILGHITYLKTILPQQGNHVESLNAIEEGANKASFLTQE
;
A
#
# COMPACT_ATOMS: atom_id res chain seq x y z
N MET A 1 6.63 -5.14 -9.05
CA MET A 1 7.38 -4.34 -8.05
C MET A 1 6.88 -4.81 -6.69
N LYS A 2 7.72 -5.37 -5.80
CA LYS A 2 7.25 -5.79 -4.45
C LYS A 2 6.76 -4.56 -3.68
N LEU A 3 5.81 -4.71 -2.76
CA LEU A 3 5.42 -3.62 -1.84
C LEU A 3 6.67 -2.85 -1.40
N PRO A 4 6.67 -1.51 -1.51
CA PRO A 4 7.81 -0.73 -1.06
C PRO A 4 7.94 -0.99 0.44
N GLU A 5 9.06 -1.55 0.87
CA GLU A 5 9.47 -1.80 2.26
C GLU A 5 8.74 -2.84 3.18
N PRO A 6 9.51 -3.59 4.00
CA PRO A 6 9.00 -4.54 5.01
C PRO A 6 8.07 -3.93 6.07
N ILE A 7 8.19 -2.63 6.34
CA ILE A 7 7.42 -1.94 7.38
C ILE A 7 5.91 -1.95 7.06
N TYR A 8 5.57 -1.90 5.77
CA TYR A 8 4.19 -2.01 5.30
C TYR A 8 3.64 -3.41 5.54
N GLN A 9 4.44 -4.47 5.34
CA GLN A 9 4.03 -5.85 5.59
C GLN A 9 3.79 -6.10 7.09
N GLN A 10 4.60 -5.49 7.96
CA GLN A 10 4.48 -5.64 9.41
C GLN A 10 3.26 -4.89 9.97
N ILE A 11 3.04 -3.63 9.57
CA ILE A 11 1.83 -2.85 9.94
C ILE A 11 0.59 -3.60 9.50
N LEU A 12 0.56 -4.02 8.24
CA LEU A 12 -0.49 -4.84 7.68
C LEU A 12 -0.76 -6.08 8.53
N SER A 13 0.25 -6.91 8.78
CA SER A 13 0.10 -8.15 9.55
C SER A 13 -0.46 -7.93 10.96
N SER A 14 -0.20 -6.75 11.56
CA SER A 14 -0.67 -6.39 12.90
C SER A 14 -2.14 -5.95 12.96
N LEU A 15 -2.74 -5.57 11.83
CA LEU A 15 -4.14 -5.11 11.77
C LEU A 15 -5.14 -6.24 12.05
N GLY A 16 -4.70 -7.50 12.04
CA GLY A 16 -5.54 -8.68 12.28
C GLY A 16 -6.61 -8.90 11.20
N GLN A 17 -6.62 -8.08 10.15
CA GLN A 17 -7.50 -8.16 9.00
C GLN A 17 -6.83 -8.97 7.89
N TRP A 18 -7.63 -9.44 6.94
CA TRP A 18 -7.13 -10.17 5.78
C TRP A 18 -7.16 -9.27 4.55
N PHE A 19 -6.03 -9.15 3.86
CA PHE A 19 -5.90 -8.23 2.74
C PHE A 19 -5.03 -8.80 1.63
N ILE A 20 -5.32 -8.36 0.40
CA ILE A 20 -4.55 -8.62 -0.81
C ILE A 20 -4.27 -7.28 -1.47
N ILE A 21 -3.04 -7.07 -1.96
CA ILE A 21 -2.68 -5.86 -2.69
C ILE A 21 -2.14 -6.23 -4.06
N ARG A 22 -2.66 -5.55 -5.06
CA ARG A 22 -2.18 -5.64 -6.44
C ARG A 22 -1.64 -4.30 -6.92
N ASP A 23 -0.64 -4.32 -7.77
CA ASP A 23 -0.14 -3.12 -8.45
C ASP A 23 -0.96 -2.78 -9.70
N GLN A 24 -0.54 -1.70 -10.36
CA GLN A 24 -1.16 -1.20 -11.60
C GLN A 24 -1.05 -2.15 -12.79
N ALA A 25 -0.04 -3.05 -12.81
CA ALA A 25 0.09 -4.09 -13.83
C ALA A 25 -0.86 -5.27 -13.54
N GLY A 26 -1.47 -5.29 -12.35
CA GLY A 26 -2.27 -6.38 -11.86
C GLY A 26 -1.44 -7.45 -11.16
N ASP A 27 -0.15 -7.23 -10.89
CA ASP A 27 0.61 -8.21 -10.12
C ASP A 27 0.20 -8.19 -8.65
N CYS A 28 0.00 -9.35 -8.06
CA CYS A 28 -0.19 -9.52 -6.62
C CYS A 28 1.14 -9.28 -5.92
N ILE A 29 1.25 -8.13 -5.26
CA ILE A 29 2.47 -7.71 -4.57
C ILE A 29 2.44 -8.06 -3.08
N PHE A 30 1.25 -8.38 -2.57
CA PHE A 30 1.05 -8.72 -1.18
C PHE A 30 -0.21 -9.55 -0.95
N PHE A 31 -0.08 -10.50 -0.04
CA PHE A 31 -1.15 -11.37 0.41
C PHE A 31 -0.95 -11.63 1.91
N SER A 32 -1.96 -11.38 2.74
CA SER A 32 -1.79 -11.49 4.19
C SER A 32 -1.55 -12.95 4.62
N GLU A 33 -0.61 -13.16 5.53
CA GLU A 33 -0.25 -14.50 6.01
C GLU A 33 -1.43 -15.20 6.68
N GLY A 34 -2.25 -14.45 7.42
CA GLY A 34 -3.49 -14.97 8.01
C GLY A 34 -4.47 -15.50 6.96
N LEU A 35 -4.57 -14.84 5.80
CA LEU A 35 -5.43 -15.29 4.70
C LEU A 35 -4.81 -16.47 3.95
N LEU A 36 -3.49 -16.45 3.71
CA LEU A 36 -2.77 -17.59 3.10
C LEU A 36 -2.98 -18.87 3.92
N SER A 37 -2.75 -18.78 5.24
CA SER A 37 -2.94 -19.89 6.17
C SER A 37 -4.40 -20.36 6.21
N ALA A 38 -5.36 -19.44 6.21
CA ALA A 38 -6.78 -19.78 6.14
C ALA A 38 -7.14 -20.53 4.85
N LEU A 39 -6.47 -20.24 3.74
CA LEU A 39 -6.66 -20.89 2.44
C LEU A 39 -5.78 -22.14 2.26
N GLY A 40 -4.84 -22.41 3.18
CA GLY A 40 -3.93 -23.55 3.16
C GLY A 40 -2.68 -23.35 2.28
N TYR A 41 -2.33 -22.11 1.95
CA TYR A 41 -1.11 -21.75 1.23
C TYR A 41 -0.01 -21.27 2.19
N GLU A 42 1.24 -21.42 1.77
CA GLU A 42 2.41 -20.96 2.50
C GLU A 42 2.91 -19.61 1.94
N GLY A 43 3.49 -18.76 2.80
CA GLY A 43 4.01 -17.44 2.41
C GLY A 43 5.23 -17.45 1.48
N SER A 44 5.82 -18.63 1.23
CA SER A 44 6.93 -18.84 0.29
C SER A 44 6.48 -19.07 -1.15
N GLU A 45 5.17 -19.29 -1.37
CA GLU A 45 4.61 -19.56 -2.70
C GLU A 45 4.54 -18.29 -3.58
N ASP A 46 4.47 -18.49 -4.89
CA ASP A 46 4.31 -17.39 -5.85
C ASP A 46 2.95 -16.71 -5.66
N LEU A 47 2.96 -15.44 -5.25
CA LEU A 47 1.74 -14.70 -4.90
C LEU A 47 0.78 -14.54 -6.08
N ASN A 48 1.28 -14.43 -7.31
CA ASN A 48 0.45 -14.35 -8.51
C ASN A 48 -0.22 -15.70 -8.79
N ALA A 49 0.52 -16.80 -8.66
CA ALA A 49 -0.03 -18.14 -8.82
C ALA A 49 -1.06 -18.47 -7.73
N VAL A 50 -0.79 -18.09 -6.47
CA VAL A 50 -1.72 -18.25 -5.35
C VAL A 50 -2.96 -17.40 -5.58
N PHE A 51 -2.83 -16.12 -5.93
CA PHE A 51 -3.99 -15.27 -6.24
C PHE A 51 -4.82 -15.85 -7.39
N ALA A 52 -4.17 -16.34 -8.44
CA ALA A 52 -4.86 -16.90 -9.59
C ALA A 52 -5.67 -18.16 -9.23
N SER A 53 -5.10 -19.02 -8.39
CA SER A 53 -5.70 -20.29 -7.98
C SER A 53 -6.76 -20.08 -6.89
N ALA A 54 -6.46 -19.25 -5.89
CA ALA A 54 -7.29 -19.07 -4.72
C ALA A 54 -8.42 -18.07 -4.92
N CYS A 55 -8.27 -17.11 -5.82
CA CYS A 55 -9.21 -15.99 -5.98
C CYS A 55 -9.61 -15.73 -7.45
N PRO A 56 -10.06 -16.76 -8.22
CA PRO A 56 -10.33 -16.59 -9.65
C PRO A 56 -11.42 -15.54 -9.91
N ASP A 57 -12.43 -15.45 -9.04
CA ASP A 57 -13.53 -14.50 -9.16
C ASP A 57 -13.08 -13.04 -8.97
N LEU A 58 -11.95 -12.78 -8.28
CA LEU A 58 -11.39 -11.43 -8.14
C LEU A 58 -10.61 -10.96 -9.38
N GLN A 59 -10.33 -11.85 -10.33
CA GLN A 59 -9.69 -11.47 -11.60
C GLN A 59 -10.67 -10.79 -12.55
N HIS A 60 -11.95 -11.15 -12.47
CA HIS A 60 -13.00 -10.63 -13.32
C HIS A 60 -13.84 -9.66 -12.49
N GLN A 61 -13.83 -8.39 -12.89
CA GLN A 61 -14.52 -7.30 -12.20
C GLN A 61 -16.02 -7.61 -12.07
N LEU A 62 -16.44 -8.14 -10.92
CA LEU A 62 -17.82 -8.56 -10.67
C LEU A 62 -18.42 -7.71 -9.55
N SER A 63 -19.64 -7.21 -9.77
CA SER A 63 -20.35 -6.34 -8.82
C SER A 63 -20.88 -7.05 -7.57
N SER A 64 -20.39 -8.26 -7.24
CA SER A 64 -20.85 -9.00 -6.07
C SER A 64 -20.08 -8.58 -4.81
N SER A 65 -20.78 -8.45 -3.69
CA SER A 65 -20.12 -8.21 -2.39
C SER A 65 -19.53 -9.49 -1.78
N LYS A 66 -19.75 -10.65 -2.41
CA LYS A 66 -19.29 -11.97 -1.99
C LYS A 66 -18.53 -12.64 -3.12
N TYR A 67 -17.42 -13.28 -2.77
CA TYR A 67 -16.50 -13.94 -3.68
C TYR A 67 -16.17 -15.32 -3.15
N ARG A 68 -16.01 -16.29 -4.05
CA ARG A 68 -15.58 -17.64 -3.69
C ARG A 68 -14.08 -17.73 -3.79
N PHE A 69 -13.48 -18.26 -2.74
CA PHE A 69 -12.06 -18.52 -2.68
C PHE A 69 -11.84 -20.03 -2.65
N ALA A 70 -10.90 -20.50 -3.47
CA ALA A 70 -10.49 -21.89 -3.49
C ALA A 70 -9.32 -22.11 -2.52
N ARG A 71 -9.50 -23.04 -1.59
CA ARG A 71 -8.44 -23.54 -0.72
C ARG A 71 -7.54 -24.50 -1.49
N LYS A 72 -6.30 -24.66 -1.01
CA LYS A 72 -5.32 -25.59 -1.60
C LYS A 72 -5.78 -27.06 -1.58
N ASP A 73 -6.65 -27.42 -0.65
CA ASP A 73 -7.27 -28.76 -0.56
C ASP A 73 -8.45 -28.97 -1.51
N GLY A 74 -8.79 -27.96 -2.34
CA GLY A 74 -9.87 -27.99 -3.31
C GLY A 74 -11.25 -27.58 -2.77
N ARG A 75 -11.37 -27.22 -1.48
CA ARG A 75 -12.64 -26.71 -0.93
C ARG A 75 -12.85 -25.24 -1.28
N GLU A 76 -14.09 -24.85 -1.54
CA GLU A 76 -14.46 -23.45 -1.73
C GLU A 76 -15.02 -22.84 -0.45
N VAL A 77 -14.61 -21.60 -0.15
CA VAL A 77 -15.11 -20.80 0.98
C VAL A 77 -15.55 -19.43 0.47
N SER A 78 -16.69 -18.96 0.96
CA SER A 78 -17.22 -17.64 0.62
C SER A 78 -16.64 -16.58 1.56
N TYR A 79 -16.12 -15.51 0.96
CA TYR A 79 -15.68 -14.32 1.69
C TYR A 79 -16.36 -13.07 1.15
N ALA A 80 -16.63 -12.12 2.03
CA ALA A 80 -16.96 -10.77 1.63
C ALA A 80 -15.65 -10.05 1.27
N VAL A 81 -15.61 -9.40 0.11
CA VAL A 81 -14.42 -8.65 -0.32
C VAL A 81 -14.82 -7.21 -0.63
N ASN A 82 -14.06 -6.27 -0.08
CA ASN A 82 -14.18 -4.86 -0.38
C ASN A 82 -12.94 -4.40 -1.14
N GLU A 83 -13.12 -4.05 -2.41
CA GLU A 83 -12.06 -3.49 -3.25
C GLU A 83 -11.97 -1.98 -3.04
N ARG A 84 -10.76 -1.49 -2.82
CA ARG A 84 -10.42 -0.06 -2.74
C ARG A 84 -9.22 0.22 -3.63
N SER A 85 -9.32 1.25 -4.45
CA SER A 85 -8.15 1.78 -5.16
C SER A 85 -7.35 2.67 -4.22
N LEU A 86 -6.04 2.46 -4.15
CA LEU A 86 -5.10 3.29 -3.42
C LEU A 86 -4.49 4.35 -4.36
N LEU A 87 -3.72 5.28 -3.77
CA LEU A 87 -2.86 6.18 -4.54
C LEU A 87 -1.82 5.34 -5.33
N ASP A 88 -1.34 5.87 -6.46
CA ASP A 88 -0.36 5.23 -7.37
C ASP A 88 -0.84 3.97 -8.10
N GLY A 89 -2.16 3.75 -8.17
CA GLY A 89 -2.76 2.71 -9.01
C GLY A 89 -2.77 1.31 -8.39
N TYR A 90 -2.38 1.18 -7.11
CA TYR A 90 -2.53 -0.07 -6.37
C TYR A 90 -3.99 -0.34 -6.03
N ARG A 91 -4.35 -1.62 -5.91
CA ARG A 91 -5.67 -2.08 -5.49
C ARG A 91 -5.55 -2.88 -4.20
N LEU A 92 -6.29 -2.48 -3.19
CA LEU A 92 -6.43 -3.16 -1.92
C LEU A 92 -7.75 -3.93 -1.89
N TYR A 93 -7.68 -5.22 -1.59
CA TYR A 93 -8.83 -6.07 -1.35
C TYR A 93 -8.85 -6.44 0.12
N VAL A 94 -9.84 -5.93 0.85
CA VAL A 94 -10.11 -6.30 2.23
C VAL A 94 -11.01 -7.53 2.22
N VAL A 95 -10.56 -8.63 2.81
CA VAL A 95 -11.24 -9.92 2.84
C VAL A 95 -11.79 -10.18 4.24
N LEU A 96 -13.08 -10.48 4.32
CA LEU A 96 -13.81 -10.67 5.56
C LEU A 96 -14.55 -12.01 5.51
N PRO A 97 -14.59 -12.79 6.61
CA PRO A 97 -15.47 -13.94 6.72
C PRO A 97 -16.92 -13.56 6.39
N ASP A 98 -17.64 -14.40 5.65
CA ASP A 98 -19.04 -14.11 5.28
C ASP A 98 -19.93 -13.91 6.52
N GLU A 99 -19.65 -14.65 7.60
CA GLU A 99 -20.37 -14.55 8.89
C GLU A 99 -19.96 -13.35 9.75
N ALA A 100 -19.01 -12.52 9.30
CA ALA A 100 -18.57 -11.37 10.08
C ALA A 100 -19.73 -10.39 10.32
N SER A 101 -19.96 -10.06 11.60
CA SER A 101 -20.99 -9.13 12.06
C SER A 101 -20.90 -7.79 11.32
N ALA A 102 -22.03 -7.13 11.10
CA ALA A 102 -22.06 -5.79 10.46
C ALA A 102 -21.13 -4.78 11.18
N GLU A 103 -20.98 -4.91 12.49
CA GLU A 103 -20.10 -4.08 13.32
C GLU A 103 -18.60 -4.36 13.11
N VAL A 104 -18.22 -5.61 12.83
CA VAL A 104 -16.85 -5.99 12.44
C VAL A 104 -16.54 -5.45 11.04
N ARG A 105 -17.52 -5.54 10.12
CA ARG A 105 -17.41 -4.95 8.78
C ARG A 105 -17.22 -3.43 8.84
N PHE A 106 -17.88 -2.76 9.79
CA PHE A 106 -17.76 -1.31 10.01
C PHE A 106 -16.47 -0.91 10.75
N HIS A 107 -15.99 -1.70 11.70
CA HIS A 107 -14.70 -1.48 12.36
C HIS A 107 -13.52 -1.70 11.42
N SER A 108 -13.60 -2.67 10.51
CA SER A 108 -12.61 -2.85 9.42
C SER A 108 -12.50 -1.59 8.58
N GLN A 109 -13.63 -0.98 8.22
CA GLN A 109 -13.65 0.27 7.46
C GLN A 109 -13.00 1.47 8.19
N ARG A 110 -12.87 1.46 9.53
CA ARG A 110 -12.27 2.55 10.31
C ARG A 110 -10.77 2.41 10.59
N LEU A 111 -10.27 1.18 10.74
CA LEU A 111 -8.86 0.93 11.09
C LEU A 111 -7.94 0.80 9.87
N GLU A 112 -8.49 0.57 8.68
CA GLU A 112 -7.74 0.00 7.55
C GLU A 112 -7.31 1.05 6.51
N THR A 113 -7.67 2.33 6.68
CA THR A 113 -7.31 3.44 5.76
C THR A 113 -6.31 4.42 6.37
N LEU A 114 -6.16 4.46 7.70
CA LEU A 114 -5.54 5.61 8.38
C LEU A 114 -4.02 5.47 8.60
N GLY A 115 -3.50 4.26 8.88
CA GLY A 115 -2.07 4.07 9.16
C GLY A 115 -1.22 3.71 7.94
N MET A 116 -1.83 3.15 6.90
CA MET A 116 -1.10 2.45 5.85
C MET A 116 -0.83 3.30 4.60
N LEU A 117 -1.66 4.31 4.35
CA LEU A 117 -1.45 5.33 3.33
C LEU A 117 -0.51 6.45 3.81
N ALA A 118 -0.42 6.70 5.11
CA ALA A 118 0.36 7.80 5.65
C ALA A 118 1.88 7.62 5.45
N GLY A 119 2.42 6.39 5.53
CA GLY A 119 3.85 6.11 5.31
C GLY A 119 4.28 6.13 3.83
N GLY A 120 3.43 5.64 2.92
CA GLY A 120 3.67 5.70 1.47
C GLY A 120 3.65 7.13 0.95
N VAL A 121 2.71 7.94 1.47
CA VAL A 121 2.63 9.38 1.22
C VAL A 121 3.86 10.10 1.79
N ALA A 122 4.33 9.77 2.99
CA ALA A 122 5.54 10.38 3.57
C ALA A 122 6.82 10.03 2.78
N HIS A 123 6.94 8.79 2.29
CA HIS A 123 8.08 8.34 1.52
C HIS A 123 8.16 9.00 0.13
N ASP A 124 7.06 9.06 -0.63
CA ASP A 124 7.05 9.72 -1.93
C ASP A 124 7.12 11.25 -1.83
N PHE A 125 6.61 11.82 -0.74
CA PHE A 125 6.84 13.23 -0.42
C PHE A 125 8.33 13.51 -0.19
N ASN A 126 9.03 12.63 0.53
CA ASN A 126 10.49 12.73 0.68
C ASN A 126 11.24 12.52 -0.64
N ASN A 127 10.73 11.70 -1.57
CA ASN A 127 11.32 11.54 -2.91
C ASN A 127 11.25 12.84 -3.73
N VAL A 128 10.13 13.57 -3.69
CA VAL A 128 9.98 14.87 -4.35
C VAL A 128 10.84 15.94 -3.66
N LEU A 129 10.88 15.94 -2.33
CA LEU A 129 11.75 16.85 -1.57
C LEU A 129 13.24 16.62 -1.89
N ALA A 130 13.67 15.36 -2.04
CA ALA A 130 15.03 15.03 -2.44
C ALA A 130 15.35 15.57 -3.85
N GLY A 131 14.41 15.52 -4.79
CA GLY A 131 14.56 16.12 -6.12
C GLY A 131 14.70 17.65 -6.08
N ILE A 132 13.86 18.33 -5.28
CA ILE A 132 13.92 19.78 -5.07
C ILE A 132 15.27 20.18 -4.45
N LEU A 133 15.70 19.47 -3.40
CA LEU A 133 16.99 19.71 -2.73
C LEU A 133 18.18 19.46 -3.67
N GLY A 134 18.10 18.43 -4.52
CA GLY A 134 19.09 18.15 -5.56
C GLY A 134 19.22 19.28 -6.58
N HIS A 135 18.10 19.83 -7.05
CA HIS A 135 18.11 20.98 -7.97
C HIS A 135 18.62 22.26 -7.31
N ILE A 136 18.28 22.51 -6.04
CA ILE A 136 18.82 23.66 -5.30
C ILE A 136 20.33 23.53 -5.16
N THR A 137 20.82 22.35 -4.80
CA THR A 137 22.26 22.07 -4.70
C THR A 137 22.94 22.31 -6.04
N TYR A 138 22.35 21.80 -7.13
CA TYR A 138 22.86 22.03 -8.48
C TYR A 138 22.88 23.52 -8.86
N LEU A 139 21.80 24.27 -8.64
CA LEU A 139 21.72 25.71 -8.96
C LEU A 139 22.74 26.53 -8.16
N LYS A 140 22.98 26.15 -6.90
CA LYS A 140 24.06 26.75 -6.10
C LYS A 140 25.45 26.45 -6.67
N THR A 141 25.65 25.34 -7.38
CA THR A 141 26.97 25.09 -8.01
C THR A 141 27.23 25.92 -9.26
N ILE A 142 26.19 26.28 -10.02
CA ILE A 142 26.33 26.92 -11.34
C ILE A 142 26.05 28.43 -11.34
N LEU A 143 25.30 28.94 -10.36
CA LEU A 143 24.98 30.37 -10.27
C LEU A 143 26.03 31.14 -9.44
N PRO A 144 26.28 32.42 -9.77
CA PRO A 144 27.10 33.29 -8.93
C PRO A 144 26.54 33.37 -7.51
N GLN A 145 27.41 33.25 -6.50
CA GLN A 145 27.03 33.31 -5.08
C GLN A 145 26.74 34.74 -4.59
N GLN A 146 26.26 35.62 -5.47
CA GLN A 146 25.95 37.02 -5.20
C GLN A 146 24.66 37.40 -5.93
N GLY A 147 23.68 37.92 -5.20
CA GLY A 147 22.39 38.37 -5.74
C GLY A 147 21.18 37.79 -4.99
N ASN A 148 20.00 38.32 -5.31
CA ASN A 148 18.74 38.01 -4.60
C ASN A 148 18.31 36.53 -4.70
N HIS A 149 18.82 35.78 -5.68
CA HIS A 149 18.55 34.35 -5.83
C HIS A 149 19.20 33.51 -4.72
N VAL A 150 20.28 33.98 -4.10
CA VAL A 150 20.96 33.25 -3.01
C VAL A 150 20.05 33.13 -1.79
N GLU A 151 19.43 34.23 -1.37
CA GLU A 151 18.48 34.24 -0.25
C GLU A 151 17.25 33.39 -0.56
N SER A 152 16.75 33.47 -1.79
CA SER A 152 15.61 32.67 -2.24
C SER A 152 15.91 31.17 -2.20
N LEU A 153 17.08 30.73 -2.69
CA LEU A 153 17.48 29.33 -2.67
C LEU A 153 17.67 28.79 -1.24
N ASN A 154 18.21 29.61 -0.33
CA ASN A 154 18.37 29.25 1.08
C ASN A 154 17.00 29.09 1.78
N ALA A 155 16.06 30.00 1.52
CA ALA A 155 14.72 29.92 2.09
C ALA A 155 13.95 28.67 1.61
N ILE A 156 14.08 28.31 0.33
CA ILE A 156 13.44 27.11 -0.23
C ILE A 156 14.08 25.85 0.36
N GLU A 157 15.41 25.80 0.48
CA GLU A 157 16.13 24.69 1.10
C GLU A 157 15.73 24.49 2.58
N GLU A 158 15.64 25.58 3.34
CA GLU A 158 15.21 25.51 4.74
C GLU A 158 13.76 25.03 4.87
N GLY A 159 12.87 25.51 3.99
CA GLY A 159 11.48 25.06 3.93
C GLY A 159 11.36 23.56 3.60
N ALA A 160 12.11 23.08 2.61
CA ALA A 160 12.13 21.68 2.22
C ALA A 160 12.67 20.76 3.32
N ASN A 161 13.74 21.18 4.02
CA ASN A 161 14.30 20.42 5.15
C ASN A 161 13.32 20.35 6.33
N LYS A 162 12.63 21.45 6.67
CA LYS A 162 11.57 21.45 7.70
C LYS A 162 10.41 20.54 7.34
N ALA A 163 9.98 20.56 6.08
CA ALA A 163 8.91 19.70 5.60
C ALA A 163 9.31 18.21 5.67
N SER A 164 10.55 17.87 5.33
CA SER A 164 11.06 16.50 5.47
C SER A 164 11.03 16.03 6.93
N PHE A 165 11.46 16.89 7.87
CA PHE A 165 11.42 16.60 9.30
C PHE A 165 10.01 16.31 9.84
N LEU A 166 8.99 17.05 9.36
CA LEU A 166 7.58 16.83 9.75
C LEU A 166 6.98 15.52 9.25
N THR A 167 7.56 14.90 8.22
CA THR A 167 7.11 13.60 7.68
C THR A 167 7.83 12.40 8.30
N GLN A 168 8.79 12.65 9.19
CA GLN A 168 9.57 11.63 9.90
C GLN A 168 9.08 11.39 11.35
N GLU A 169 8.02 12.09 11.79
CA GLU A 169 7.36 11.96 13.11
C GLU A 169 5.97 11.31 12.97
#